data_AF-A0A956A399-F1
#
_entry.id   AF-A0A956A399-F1
#
_cell.length_a   1.000
_cell.length_b   1.000
_cell.length_c   1.000
_cell.angle_alpha   90.00
_cell.angle_beta   90.00
_cell.angle_gamma   90.00
#
_symmetry.space_group_name_H-M   'P 1'
#
loop_
_entity.id
_entity.type
_entity.pdbx_description
1 polymer ?
#
loop_
_entity_poly.entity_id
_entity_poly.type
_entity_poly.pdbx_seq_one_letter_code
_entity_poly.pdbx_strand_id
1 'polypeptide(L)'
;MPSRIEPLSQVPADWVVDYFRRQQVPEALVRWKFLAPGPPSRGRERGIAWIRDDRVQGFLGLVPCRLGRGDERFDMTWTCDWSLAERANAPGVGVRMLQRALAADEPVLSVTRGSDFTASIAPRVGHHTIEDAARTFVVPLRAASLLERL
;
A
#
# COMPACT_ATOMS: atom_id res chain seq x y z
N MET A 1 5.50 -21.41 13.11
CA MET A 1 4.64 -21.79 11.97
C MET A 1 5.24 -21.26 10.65
N PRO A 2 4.89 -21.78 9.46
CA PRO A 2 5.41 -21.23 8.21
C PRO A 2 4.96 -19.76 8.04
N SER A 3 5.86 -18.92 7.53
CA SER A 3 5.53 -17.53 7.23
C SER A 3 4.65 -17.44 5.99
N ARG A 4 3.68 -16.51 5.99
CA ARG A 4 2.73 -16.31 4.88
C ARG A 4 2.64 -14.83 4.50
N ILE A 5 2.27 -14.56 3.24
CA ILE A 5 2.05 -13.20 2.72
C ILE A 5 0.59 -13.14 2.29
N GLU A 6 -0.20 -12.33 2.98
CA GLU A 6 -1.65 -12.32 2.84
C GLU A 6 -2.17 -10.92 2.51
N PRO A 7 -3.28 -10.82 1.75
CA PRO A 7 -4.03 -9.57 1.62
C PRO A 7 -4.62 -9.15 2.98
N LEU A 8 -4.70 -7.85 3.27
CA LEU A 8 -5.16 -7.33 4.56
C LEU A 8 -6.55 -7.82 4.94
N SER A 9 -7.43 -8.03 3.94
CA SER A 9 -8.75 -8.62 4.12
C SER A 9 -8.75 -9.99 4.81
N GLN A 10 -7.63 -10.71 4.78
CA GLN A 10 -7.45 -12.03 5.44
C GLN A 10 -6.65 -11.94 6.74
N VAL A 11 -6.30 -10.75 7.21
CA VAL A 11 -5.49 -10.54 8.40
C VAL A 11 -6.34 -9.96 9.53
N PRO A 12 -6.25 -10.51 10.75
CA PRO A 12 -6.93 -9.92 11.90
C PRO A 12 -6.53 -8.46 12.11
N ALA A 13 -7.53 -7.57 12.19
CA ALA A 13 -7.33 -6.13 12.33
C ALA A 13 -6.40 -5.77 13.51
N ASP A 14 -6.55 -6.47 14.63
CA ASP A 14 -5.75 -6.21 15.84
C ASP A 14 -4.26 -6.51 15.63
N TRP A 15 -3.90 -7.45 14.75
CA TRP A 15 -2.50 -7.73 14.43
C TRP A 15 -1.87 -6.58 13.63
N VAL A 16 -2.66 -5.93 12.79
CA VAL A 16 -2.25 -4.77 11.97
C VAL A 16 -2.06 -3.55 12.89
N VAL A 17 -3.03 -3.29 13.76
CA VAL A 17 -2.95 -2.21 14.76
C VAL A 17 -1.73 -2.41 15.65
N ASP A 18 -1.50 -3.64 16.14
CA ASP A 18 -0.35 -3.98 16.97
C ASP A 18 1.00 -3.73 16.24
N TYR A 19 1.10 -4.10 14.96
CA TYR A 19 2.29 -3.84 14.15
C TYR A 19 2.62 -2.35 14.02
N PHE A 20 1.62 -1.53 13.76
CA PHE A 20 1.78 -0.08 13.61
C PHE A 20 2.00 0.62 14.96
N ARG A 21 1.39 0.13 16.03
CA ARG A 21 1.62 0.60 17.40
C ARG A 21 3.08 0.43 17.82
N ARG A 22 3.72 -0.71 17.48
CA ARG A 22 5.17 -0.91 17.70
C ARG A 22 6.05 0.09 16.94
N GLN A 23 5.52 0.67 15.87
CA GLN A 23 6.16 1.74 15.08
C GLN A 23 5.71 3.14 15.49
N GLN A 24 5.00 3.28 16.62
CA GLN A 24 4.51 4.54 17.16
C GLN A 24 3.51 5.27 16.25
N VAL A 25 2.83 4.54 15.35
CA VAL A 25 1.76 5.11 14.52
C VAL A 25 0.44 5.08 15.30
N PRO A 26 -0.31 6.19 15.39
CA PRO A 26 -1.57 6.24 16.13
C PRO A 26 -2.61 5.25 15.60
N GLU A 27 -3.25 4.49 16.49
CA GLU A 27 -4.27 3.50 16.13
C GLU A 27 -5.42 4.10 15.30
N ALA A 28 -5.90 5.29 15.68
CA ALA A 28 -6.96 5.98 14.94
C ALA A 28 -6.60 6.21 13.47
N LEU A 29 -5.33 6.55 13.20
CA LEU A 29 -4.83 6.74 11.84
C LEU A 29 -4.78 5.41 11.07
N VAL A 30 -4.30 4.33 11.70
CA VAL A 30 -4.25 2.99 11.10
C VAL A 30 -5.65 2.50 10.75
N ARG A 31 -6.60 2.64 11.69
CA ARG A 31 -7.99 2.23 11.48
C ARG A 31 -8.61 3.02 10.33
N TRP A 32 -8.51 4.34 10.35
CA TRP A 32 -9.00 5.18 9.25
C TRP A 32 -8.35 4.84 7.90
N LYS A 33 -7.03 4.67 7.87
CA LYS A 33 -6.26 4.52 6.63
C LYS A 33 -6.35 3.13 6.01
N PHE A 34 -6.49 2.08 6.80
CA PHE A 34 -6.38 0.70 6.28
C PHE A 34 -7.57 -0.20 6.61
N LEU A 35 -8.31 0.08 7.68
CA LEU A 35 -9.34 -0.84 8.21
C LEU A 35 -10.76 -0.29 8.13
N ALA A 36 -10.94 1.02 7.95
CA ALA A 36 -12.25 1.64 7.91
C ALA A 36 -13.00 1.22 6.64
N PRO A 37 -14.24 0.71 6.77
CA PRO A 37 -15.13 0.54 5.64
C PRO A 37 -15.53 1.95 5.17
N GLY A 38 -15.09 2.34 3.98
CA GLY A 38 -15.37 3.68 3.47
C GLY A 38 -14.80 3.95 2.09
N PRO A 39 -15.22 5.06 1.45
CA PRO A 39 -14.99 5.37 0.03
C PRO A 39 -13.58 5.93 -0.21
N PRO A 40 -12.56 5.09 0.00
CA PRO A 40 -11.70 4.80 -1.13
C PRO A 40 -11.55 3.30 -1.44
N SER A 41 -12.00 2.37 -0.57
CA SER A 41 -11.71 0.95 -0.81
C SER A 41 -12.43 0.40 -2.04
N ARG A 42 -13.70 0.75 -2.31
CA ARG A 42 -14.48 0.16 -3.43
C ARG A 42 -14.38 -1.38 -3.52
N GLY A 43 -14.22 -2.07 -2.38
CA GLY A 43 -13.98 -3.51 -2.35
C GLY A 43 -12.55 -3.95 -2.71
N ARG A 44 -11.62 -3.01 -2.88
CA ARG A 44 -10.19 -3.24 -3.19
C ARG A 44 -9.37 -3.39 -1.92
N GLU A 45 -8.29 -4.15 -2.06
CA GLU A 45 -7.34 -4.44 -1.00
C GLU A 45 -6.62 -3.17 -0.53
N ARG A 46 -6.39 -3.07 0.79
CA ARG A 46 -5.78 -1.91 1.46
C ARG A 46 -4.38 -2.17 1.98
N GLY A 47 -3.94 -3.42 1.93
CA GLY A 47 -2.56 -3.75 2.20
C GLY A 47 -2.21 -5.19 1.91
N ILE A 48 -0.93 -5.47 1.87
CA ILE A 48 -0.36 -6.81 1.95
C ILE A 48 0.42 -6.89 3.25
N ALA A 49 0.22 -7.97 4.01
CA ALA A 49 0.92 -8.23 5.24
C ALA A 49 1.78 -9.48 5.13
N TRP A 50 2.99 -9.41 5.67
CA TRP A 50 3.80 -10.59 5.93
C TRP A 50 3.58 -11.04 7.37
N ILE A 51 3.11 -12.27 7.54
CA ILE A 51 2.79 -12.87 8.82
C ILE A 51 3.81 -13.95 9.15
N ARG A 52 4.33 -13.90 10.37
CA ARG A 52 5.20 -14.92 10.93
C ARG A 52 4.91 -15.05 12.43
N ASP A 53 4.78 -16.30 12.88
CA ASP A 53 4.47 -16.63 14.28
C ASP A 53 3.23 -15.88 14.78
N ASP A 54 2.19 -15.87 13.94
CA ASP A 54 0.87 -15.25 14.18
C ASP A 54 0.93 -13.77 14.55
N ARG A 55 1.91 -13.08 13.96
CA ARG A 55 2.07 -11.63 14.06
C ARG A 55 2.41 -11.06 12.70
N VAL A 56 1.93 -9.85 12.43
CA VAL A 56 2.41 -9.06 11.29
C VAL A 56 3.86 -8.65 11.57
N GLN A 57 4.75 -9.02 10.65
CA GLN A 57 6.17 -8.68 10.66
C GLN A 57 6.55 -7.76 9.48
N GLY A 58 5.66 -7.58 8.53
CA GLY A 58 5.85 -6.66 7.41
C GLY A 58 4.52 -6.15 6.88
N PHE A 59 4.52 -4.93 6.38
CA PHE A 59 3.34 -4.31 5.80
C PHE A 59 3.70 -3.57 4.50
N LEU A 60 2.76 -3.61 3.56
CA LEU A 60 2.75 -2.81 2.34
C LEU A 60 1.34 -2.25 2.20
N GLY A 61 1.17 -0.96 2.44
CA GLY A 61 -0.10 -0.27 2.30
C GLY A 61 -0.48 -0.07 0.84
N LEU A 62 -1.77 -0.24 0.54
CA LEU A 62 -2.34 -0.04 -0.79
C LEU A 62 -3.46 1.00 -0.69
N VAL A 63 -3.34 2.06 -1.50
CA VAL A 63 -4.30 3.14 -1.59
C VAL A 63 -4.88 3.16 -2.99
N PRO A 64 -6.09 2.60 -3.18
CA PRO A 64 -6.88 2.81 -4.38
C PRO A 64 -6.99 4.30 -4.71
N CYS A 65 -6.58 4.69 -5.90
CA CYS A 65 -6.68 6.06 -6.38
C CYS A 65 -7.14 6.09 -7.84
N ARG A 66 -7.65 7.25 -8.28
CA ARG A 66 -7.89 7.53 -9.70
C ARG A 66 -6.97 8.67 -10.09
N LEU A 67 -6.19 8.48 -11.14
CA LEU A 67 -5.32 9.50 -11.71
C LEU A 67 -5.90 10.01 -13.02
N GLY A 68 -5.61 11.26 -13.36
CA GLY A 68 -5.93 11.85 -14.65
C GLY A 68 -4.67 12.29 -15.41
N ARG A 69 -4.69 12.13 -16.73
CA ARG A 69 -3.70 12.69 -17.66
C ARG A 69 -4.45 13.24 -18.87
N GLY A 70 -4.55 14.57 -18.98
CA GLY A 70 -5.48 15.19 -19.93
C GLY A 70 -6.92 14.71 -19.69
N ASP A 71 -7.56 14.20 -20.73
CA ASP A 71 -8.93 13.67 -20.68
C ASP A 71 -9.01 12.21 -20.19
N GLU A 72 -7.87 11.50 -20.11
CA GLU A 72 -7.83 10.11 -19.68
C GLU A 72 -7.95 9.98 -18.16
N ARG A 73 -8.57 8.89 -17.71
CA ARG A 73 -8.72 8.55 -16.29
C ARG A 73 -8.31 7.10 -16.07
N PHE A 74 -7.43 6.90 -15.08
CA PHE A 74 -6.85 5.60 -14.76
C PHE A 74 -7.21 5.26 -13.31
N ASP A 75 -7.84 4.11 -13.09
CA ASP A 75 -7.96 3.54 -11.74
C ASP A 75 -6.67 2.78 -11.44
N MET A 76 -6.00 3.14 -10.34
CA MET A 76 -4.68 2.63 -9.97
C MET A 76 -4.61 2.35 -8.46
N THR A 77 -3.54 1.68 -8.03
CA THR A 77 -3.24 1.46 -6.62
C THR A 77 -1.90 2.10 -6.27
N TRP A 78 -1.88 3.05 -5.35
CA TRP A 78 -0.64 3.62 -4.84
C TRP A 78 -0.13 2.82 -3.63
N THR A 79 1.11 2.33 -3.69
CA THR A 79 1.79 1.73 -2.54
C THR A 79 2.25 2.77 -1.52
N CYS A 80 2.09 2.49 -0.23
CA CYS A 80 2.58 3.31 0.87
C CYS A 80 2.99 2.45 2.06
N ASP A 81 3.61 3.06 3.08
CA ASP A 81 3.95 2.41 4.37
C ASP A 81 4.60 1.03 4.21
N TRP A 82 5.58 0.94 3.31
CA TRP A 82 6.29 -0.30 3.04
C TRP A 82 7.40 -0.51 4.08
N SER A 83 7.16 -1.40 5.04
CA SER A 83 8.10 -1.67 6.12
C SER A 83 8.14 -3.14 6.53
N LEU A 84 9.26 -3.53 7.15
CA LEU A 84 9.50 -4.84 7.76
C LEU A 84 10.05 -4.57 9.17
N ALA A 85 9.57 -5.30 10.18
CA ALA A 85 10.05 -5.18 11.55
C ALA A 85 11.53 -5.59 11.69
N GLU A 86 11.93 -6.69 11.05
CA GLU A 86 13.31 -7.19 11.06
C GLU A 86 13.82 -7.41 9.63
N ARG A 87 14.44 -6.37 9.04
CA ARG A 87 14.95 -6.42 7.66
C ARG A 87 16.04 -7.48 7.45
N ALA A 88 16.92 -7.65 8.44
CA ALA A 88 18.08 -8.55 8.35
C ALA A 88 17.69 -10.03 8.20
N ASN A 89 16.54 -10.43 8.78
CA ASN A 89 16.09 -11.81 8.84
C ASN A 89 15.03 -12.15 7.77
N ALA A 90 14.83 -11.26 6.80
CA ALA A 90 13.73 -11.32 5.85
C ALA A 90 14.15 -10.95 4.40
N PRO A 91 15.26 -11.48 3.86
CA PRO A 91 15.73 -11.12 2.53
C PRO A 91 14.65 -11.41 1.47
N GLY A 92 14.42 -10.44 0.58
CA GLY A 92 13.45 -10.56 -0.51
C GLY A 92 11.98 -10.59 -0.10
N VAL A 93 11.63 -10.58 1.19
CA VAL A 93 10.22 -10.56 1.63
C VAL A 93 9.49 -9.33 1.08
N GLY A 94 10.08 -8.14 1.17
CA GLY A 94 9.46 -6.93 0.62
C GLY A 94 9.14 -7.07 -0.86
N VAL A 95 10.06 -7.62 -1.66
CA VAL A 95 9.84 -7.84 -3.11
C VAL A 95 8.71 -8.83 -3.34
N ARG A 96 8.63 -9.92 -2.57
CA ARG A 96 7.53 -10.89 -2.65
C ARG A 96 6.19 -10.27 -2.27
N MET A 97 6.16 -9.35 -1.29
CA MET A 97 4.95 -8.60 -0.95
C MET A 97 4.50 -7.69 -2.10
N LEU A 98 5.44 -7.00 -2.75
CA LEU A 98 5.14 -6.19 -3.93
C LEU A 98 4.66 -7.05 -5.11
N GLN A 99 5.29 -8.19 -5.36
CA GLN A 99 4.83 -9.15 -6.39
C GLN A 99 3.41 -9.66 -6.09
N ARG A 100 3.08 -9.92 -4.82
CA ARG A 100 1.73 -10.30 -4.42
C ARG A 100 0.72 -9.19 -4.68
N ALA A 101 1.10 -7.92 -4.47
CA ALA A 101 0.28 -6.77 -4.79
C ALA A 101 0.10 -6.59 -6.31
N LEU A 102 1.16 -6.80 -7.10
CA LEU A 102 1.14 -6.73 -8.57
C LEU A 102 0.33 -7.87 -9.21
N ALA A 103 0.21 -9.01 -8.53
CA ALA A 103 -0.60 -10.15 -8.98
C ALA A 103 -2.11 -9.93 -8.74
N ALA A 104 -2.51 -8.88 -8.03
CA ALA A 104 -3.90 -8.41 -8.05
C ALA A 104 -4.06 -7.56 -9.31
N ASP A 105 -5.09 -7.83 -10.13
CA ASP A 105 -5.29 -7.40 -11.54
C ASP A 105 -5.37 -5.87 -11.82
N GLU A 106 -4.57 -5.04 -11.15
CA GLU A 106 -4.64 -3.58 -11.22
C GLU A 106 -3.25 -2.95 -11.36
N PRO A 107 -3.11 -1.85 -12.13
CA PRO A 107 -1.87 -1.11 -12.21
C PRO A 107 -1.44 -0.54 -10.85
N VAL A 108 -0.29 -0.99 -10.35
CA VAL A 108 0.29 -0.52 -9.08
C VAL A 108 1.30 0.60 -9.36
N LEU A 109 1.03 1.78 -8.81
CA LEU A 109 1.96 2.89 -8.73
C LEU A 109 2.79 2.76 -7.45
N SER A 110 4.11 2.74 -7.58
CA SER A 110 5.01 2.83 -6.44
C SER A 110 5.90 4.05 -6.56
N VAL A 111 5.99 4.85 -5.50
CA VAL A 111 6.98 5.92 -5.41
C VAL A 111 8.31 5.29 -5.03
N THR A 112 9.25 5.29 -5.96
CA THR A 112 10.49 4.51 -5.87
C THR A 112 11.64 5.24 -5.18
N ARG A 113 11.51 6.56 -4.94
CA ARG A 113 12.52 7.40 -4.28
C ARG A 113 12.31 7.58 -2.76
N GLY A 114 11.66 6.63 -2.08
CA GLY A 114 11.43 6.72 -0.63
C GLY A 114 12.72 6.59 0.20
N SER A 115 13.58 5.62 -0.11
CA SER A 115 14.89 5.41 0.52
C SER A 115 15.88 4.87 -0.52
N ASP A 116 17.19 4.99 -0.28
CA ASP A 116 18.23 4.48 -1.19
C ASP A 116 18.03 3.00 -1.52
N PHE A 117 17.59 2.22 -0.53
CA PHE A 117 17.23 0.82 -0.72
C PHE A 117 16.04 0.65 -1.66
N THR A 118 14.97 1.42 -1.48
CA THR A 118 13.78 1.39 -2.36
C THR A 118 14.13 1.83 -3.79
N ALA A 119 15.03 2.80 -3.92
CA ALA A 119 15.55 3.25 -5.22
C ALA A 119 16.37 2.16 -5.90
N SER A 120 17.12 1.35 -5.13
CA SER A 120 17.93 0.25 -5.67
C SER A 120 17.11 -0.95 -6.19
N ILE A 121 15.91 -1.18 -5.63
CA ILE A 121 15.05 -2.30 -6.03
C ILE A 121 14.09 -1.92 -7.14
N ALA A 122 13.73 -0.64 -7.26
CA ALA A 122 12.74 -0.14 -8.19
C ALA A 122 12.96 -0.53 -9.65
N PRO A 123 14.17 -0.45 -10.24
CA PRO A 123 14.40 -0.87 -11.62
C PRO A 123 14.17 -2.37 -11.86
N ARG A 124 14.21 -3.20 -10.81
CA ARG A 124 14.05 -4.65 -10.90
C ARG A 124 12.60 -5.10 -10.79
N VAL A 125 11.72 -4.22 -10.29
CA VAL A 125 10.30 -4.52 -10.03
C VAL A 125 9.36 -3.62 -10.80
N GLY A 126 9.84 -2.49 -11.31
CA GLY A 126 9.08 -1.57 -12.16
C GLY A 126 9.07 -2.04 -13.60
N HIS A 127 7.87 -2.19 -14.17
CA HIS A 127 7.69 -2.41 -15.60
C HIS A 127 7.89 -1.12 -16.41
N HIS A 128 7.54 0.03 -15.81
CA HIS A 128 7.68 1.37 -16.40
C HIS A 128 8.02 2.40 -15.32
N THR A 129 8.92 3.34 -15.66
CA THR A 129 9.29 4.47 -14.80
C THR A 129 8.88 5.78 -15.46
N ILE A 130 8.20 6.66 -14.71
CA ILE A 130 7.77 7.99 -15.17
C ILE A 130 8.41 9.02 -14.25
N GLU A 131 9.42 9.74 -14.74
CA GLU A 131 10.24 10.65 -13.93
C GLU A 131 9.46 11.86 -13.41
N ASP A 132 8.47 12.32 -14.17
CA ASP A 132 7.65 13.50 -13.87
C ASP A 132 6.22 13.15 -13.44
N ALA A 133 6.01 11.94 -12.89
CA ALA A 133 4.67 11.44 -12.54
C ALA A 133 3.85 12.43 -11.69
N ALA A 134 4.49 13.15 -10.77
CA ALA A 134 3.83 14.15 -9.92
C ALA A 134 3.35 15.41 -10.67
N ARG A 135 3.88 15.67 -11.87
CA ARG A 135 3.47 16.77 -12.77
C ARG A 135 2.49 16.28 -13.85
N THR A 136 2.66 15.05 -14.29
CA THR A 136 1.90 14.44 -15.39
C THR A 136 0.55 13.90 -14.93
N PHE A 137 0.48 13.34 -13.72
CA PHE A 137 -0.75 12.78 -13.17
C PHE A 137 -1.33 13.69 -12.09
N VAL A 138 -2.61 14.03 -12.25
CA VAL A 138 -3.38 14.78 -11.25
C VAL A 138 -4.37 13.86 -10.54
N VAL A 139 -4.59 14.08 -9.24
CA VAL A 139 -5.68 13.45 -8.50
C VAL A 139 -6.92 14.33 -8.65
N PRO A 140 -7.97 13.90 -9.39
CA PRO A 140 -9.18 14.69 -9.51
C PRO A 140 -9.88 14.74 -8.15
N LEU A 141 -9.99 15.96 -7.59
CA LEU A 141 -10.76 16.19 -6.37
C LEU A 141 -12.22 15.80 -6.63
N ARG A 142 -12.76 14.92 -5.78
CA ARG A 142 -14.20 14.60 -5.80
C ARG A 142 -14.89 15.48 -4.78
N ALA A 143 -15.85 16.29 -5.25
CA ALA A 143 -16.69 17.08 -4.37
C ALA A 143 -17.64 16.23 -3.50
N ALA A 144 -17.73 14.92 -3.73
CA ALA A 144 -18.61 14.03 -2.98
C ALA A 144 -18.41 14.12 -1.45
N SER A 145 -17.17 14.22 -0.97
CA SER A 145 -16.87 14.39 0.46
C SER A 145 -17.14 15.80 0.99
N LEU A 146 -17.25 16.81 0.11
CA LEU A 146 -17.73 18.15 0.46
C LEU A 146 -19.26 18.18 0.56
N LEU A 147 -19.94 17.39 -0.28
CA LEU A 147 -21.40 17.31 -0.34
C LEU A 147 -22.00 16.46 0.80
N GLU A 148 -21.28 15.49 1.35
CA GLU A 148 -21.70 14.73 2.56
C GLU A 148 -21.73 15.58 3.84
N ARG A 149 -21.23 16.83 3.78
CA ARG A 149 -21.16 17.77 4.91
C ARG A 149 -22.10 18.98 4.78
N LEU A 150 -22.90 19.04 3.71
CA LEU A 150 -23.94 20.05 3.47
C LEU A 150 -25.32 19.43 3.69
#